data_AF-A0A354Q873-F1
#
_entry.id   AF-A0A354Q873-F1
#
_cell.length_a   1.000
_cell.length_b   1.000
_cell.length_c   1.000
_cell.angle_alpha   90.00
_cell.angle_beta   90.00
_cell.angle_gamma   90.00
#
_symmetry.space_group_name_H-M   'P 1'
#
loop_
_entity.id
_entity.type
_entity.pdbx_description
1 polymer ?
#
loop_
_entity_poly.entity_id
_entity_poly.type
_entity_poly.pdbx_seq_one_letter_code
_entity_poly.pdbx_strand_id
1 'polypeptide(L)' 'YWQEGGRYLCIPCDGSIGKTYITEIDLSAKFFELFGKKQLPVTALGIEVDVQTTEKVNGRHSKAFIKRVELF' A
#
# COMPACT_ATOMS: atom_id res chain seq x y z
N TYR A 1 -2.94 -15.09 5.96
CA TYR A 1 -4.24 -15.59 6.48
C TYR A 1 -5.30 -15.31 5.43
N TRP A 2 -6.00 -16.33 4.93
CA TRP A 2 -7.07 -16.17 3.92
C TRP A 2 -8.37 -15.80 4.63
N GLN A 3 -8.68 -14.52 4.73
CA GLN A 3 -10.01 -14.06 5.15
C GLN A 3 -10.79 -13.57 3.93
N GLU A 4 -12.11 -13.65 3.93
CA GLU A 4 -12.98 -13.10 2.88
C GLU A 4 -12.95 -11.55 2.82
N GLY A 5 -12.25 -10.89 3.74
CA GLY A 5 -11.88 -9.47 3.66
C GLY A 5 -10.73 -9.24 2.68
N GLY A 6 -10.60 -8.01 2.17
CA GLY A 6 -9.65 -7.61 1.13
C GLY A 6 -8.22 -8.15 1.29
N ARG A 7 -7.48 -8.21 0.16
CA ARG A 7 -6.10 -8.70 0.16
C ARG A 7 -5.15 -7.52 0.35
N TYR A 8 -4.38 -7.56 1.43
CA TYR A 8 -3.40 -6.55 1.77
C TYR A 8 -2.05 -6.89 1.15
N LEU A 9 -1.47 -5.91 0.48
CA LEU A 9 -0.13 -5.97 -0.09
C LEU A 9 0.70 -4.91 0.62
N CYS A 10 1.65 -5.35 1.45
CA CYS A 10 2.58 -4.46 2.10
C CYS A 10 3.83 -4.31 1.24
N ILE A 11 4.19 -3.07 0.93
CA ILE A 11 5.43 -2.74 0.24
C ILE A 11 6.32 -2.08 1.30
N PRO A 12 7.53 -2.61 1.58
CA PRO A 12 8.41 -2.02 2.56
C PRO A 12 8.81 -0.61 2.11
N CYS A 13 8.64 0.37 2.99
CA CYS A 13 9.25 1.70 2.88
C CYS A 13 10.23 1.88 4.03
N ASP A 14 11.35 2.58 3.80
CA ASP A 14 12.40 2.78 4.80
C ASP A 14 12.07 3.87 5.84
N GLY A 15 10.85 4.43 5.80
CA GLY A 15 10.37 5.45 6.73
C GLY A 15 11.04 6.81 6.61
N SER A 16 11.86 7.05 5.58
CA SER A 16 12.54 8.33 5.37
C SER A 16 11.58 9.47 4.99
N ILE A 17 11.77 10.62 5.63
CA ILE A 17 10.94 11.81 5.47
C ILE A 17 11.35 12.59 4.22
N GLY A 18 10.38 13.22 3.54
CA GLY A 18 10.63 14.11 2.40
C GLY A 18 10.93 13.39 1.09
N LYS A 19 10.90 12.05 1.08
CA LYS A 19 11.02 11.25 -0.14
C LYS A 19 9.65 10.95 -0.75
N THR A 20 9.62 10.85 -2.07
CA THR A 20 8.51 10.24 -2.80
C THR A 20 8.83 8.77 -2.99
N TYR A 21 7.97 7.90 -2.47
CA TYR A 21 8.04 6.47 -2.77
C TYR A 21 7.17 6.19 -3.99
N ILE A 22 7.78 5.58 -5.00
CA ILE A 22 7.06 5.07 -6.17
C ILE A 22 7.02 3.56 -6.02
N THR A 23 5.83 3.00 -6.23
CA THR A 23 5.61 1.57 -6.16
C THR A 23 4.92 1.14 -7.44
N GLU A 24 5.55 0.20 -8.12
CA GLU A 24 4.99 -0.47 -9.29
C GLU A 24 4.82 -1.95 -8.95
N ILE A 25 3.67 -2.50 -9.28
CA ILE A 25 3.31 -3.87 -8.92
C ILE A 25 2.55 -4.51 -10.07
N ASP A 26 3.07 -5.65 -10.54
CA ASP A 26 2.23 -6.60 -11.27
C ASP A 26 1.34 -7.30 -10.24
N LEU A 27 0.09 -6.86 -10.16
CA LEU A 27 -0.85 -7.34 -9.17
C LEU A 27 -1.14 -8.83 -9.35
N SER A 28 -1.20 -9.33 -10.58
CA SER A 28 -1.50 -10.74 -10.87
C SER A 28 -0.33 -11.63 -10.46
N ALA A 29 0.89 -11.26 -10.84
CA ALA A 29 2.09 -11.99 -10.45
C ALA A 29 2.28 -11.96 -8.92
N LYS A 30 2.13 -10.79 -8.29
CA LYS A 30 2.33 -10.67 -6.83
C LYS A 30 1.26 -11.41 -6.04
N PHE A 31 0.01 -11.40 -6.51
CA PHE A 31 -1.06 -12.17 -5.90
C PHE A 31 -0.78 -13.67 -5.98
N PHE A 32 -0.31 -14.15 -7.14
CA PHE A 32 0.03 -15.55 -7.32
C PHE A 32 1.20 -15.96 -6.40
N GLU A 33 2.24 -15.14 -6.31
CA GLU A 33 3.38 -15.35 -5.40
C GLU A 33 2.93 -15.52 -3.93
N LEU A 34 2.06 -14.62 -3.45
CA LEU A 34 1.67 -14.60 -2.04
C LEU A 34 0.60 -15.61 -1.66
N PHE A 35 -0.28 -15.97 -2.59
CA PHE A 35 -1.48 -16.76 -2.30
C PHE A 35 -1.58 -18.07 -3.08
N GLY A 36 -0.71 -18.31 -4.07
CA GLY A 36 -0.72 -19.51 -4.92
C GLY A 36 -2.01 -19.67 -5.74
N LYS A 37 -2.71 -18.57 -6.01
CA LYS A 37 -4.03 -18.56 -6.65
C LYS A 37 -4.08 -17.54 -7.78
N LYS A 38 -4.98 -17.76 -8.74
CA LYS A 38 -5.29 -16.76 -9.75
C LYS A 38 -5.99 -15.56 -9.11
N GLN A 39 -5.56 -14.36 -9.46
CA GLN A 39 -6.20 -13.12 -9.04
C GLN A 39 -7.63 -13.03 -9.60
N LEU A 40 -8.58 -12.62 -8.77
CA LEU A 40 -9.93 -12.26 -9.18
C LEU A 40 -9.99 -10.78 -9.60
N PRO A 41 -11.02 -10.35 -10.36
CA PRO A 41 -11.22 -8.94 -10.70
C PRO A 41 -11.21 -8.05 -9.45
N VAL A 42 -10.53 -6.91 -9.54
CA VAL A 42 -10.44 -5.93 -8.46
C VAL A 42 -11.65 -5.00 -8.52
N THR A 43 -12.38 -4.87 -7.41
CA THR A 43 -13.54 -3.98 -7.29
C THR A 43 -13.27 -2.73 -6.45
N ALA A 44 -12.22 -2.76 -5.63
CA ALA A 44 -11.82 -1.65 -4.77
C ALA A 44 -10.31 -1.68 -4.48
N LEU A 45 -9.73 -0.50 -4.27
CA LEU A 45 -8.35 -0.30 -3.84
C LEU A 45 -8.34 0.46 -2.51
N GLY A 46 -7.75 -0.15 -1.48
CA GLY A 46 -7.46 0.49 -0.20
C GLY A 46 -5.97 0.82 -0.09
N ILE A 47 -5.64 2.02 0.35
CA ILE A 47 -4.26 2.45 0.62
C ILE A 47 -4.18 2.82 2.09
N GLU A 48 -3.43 2.04 2.85
CA GLU A 48 -3.13 2.31 4.25
C GLU A 48 -1.68 2.74 4.36
N VAL A 49 -1.44 3.83 5.09
CA VAL A 49 -0.09 4.33 5.36
C VAL A 49 0.07 4.46 6.87
N ASP A 50 1.04 3.73 7.42
CA ASP A 50 1.42 3.87 8.82
C ASP A 50 2.23 5.17 9.00
N VAL A 51 1.72 6.05 9.88
CA VAL A 51 2.35 7.32 10.23
C VAL A 51 2.63 7.43 11.73
N GLN A 52 2.54 6.32 12.48
CA GLN A 52 2.69 6.30 13.94
C GLN A 52 4.05 6.84 14.41
N THR A 53 5.11 6.62 13.63
CA THR A 53 6.47 7.06 13.95
C THR A 53 6.82 8.45 13.44
N THR A 54 5.91 9.13 12.71
CA THR A 54 6.17 10.48 12.21
C THR A 54 6.11 11.52 13.32
N GLU A 55 7.01 12.51 13.29
CA GLU A 55 6.99 13.62 14.23
C GLU A 55 5.66 14.37 14.18
N LYS A 56 5.18 14.73 15.38
CA LYS A 56 3.91 15.43 15.56
C LYS A 56 4.10 16.92 15.30
N VAL A 57 3.43 17.46 14.28
CA VAL A 57 3.42 18.88 13.96
C VAL A 57 1.99 19.41 14.12
N ASN A 58 1.81 20.48 14.90
CA ASN A 58 0.49 21.09 15.17
C ASN A 58 -0.57 20.09 15.67
N GLY A 59 -0.18 19.19 16.58
CA GLY A 59 -1.12 18.22 17.16
C GLY A 59 -1.40 16.99 16.29
N ARG A 60 -0.81 16.89 15.09
CA ARG A 60 -1.10 15.83 14.11
C ARG A 60 0.18 15.12 13.67
N HIS A 61 0.08 13.83 13.37
CA HIS A 61 1.13 13.11 12.64
C HIS A 61 1.17 13.61 11.19
N SER A 62 2.37 13.69 10.63
CA SER A 62 2.54 14.13 9.24
C SER A 62 1.84 13.14 8.31
N LYS A 63 0.88 13.63 7.52
CA LYS A 63 0.12 12.81 6.58
C LYS A 63 0.98 12.50 5.37
N ALA A 64 1.22 11.23 5.08
CA ALA A 64 1.53 10.83 3.71
C ALA A 64 0.35 11.25 2.81
N PHE A 65 0.65 11.71 1.61
CA PHE A 65 -0.37 12.02 0.62
C PHE A 65 -0.08 11.25 -0.66
N ILE A 66 -1.14 10.83 -1.32
CA ILE A 66 -1.05 10.13 -2.60
C ILE A 66 -0.85 11.19 -3.67
N LYS A 67 0.31 11.14 -4.34
CA LYS A 67 0.60 12.05 -5.46
C LYS A 67 -0.10 11.61 -6.74
N ARG A 68 -0.13 10.30 -7.02
CA ARG A 68 -0.71 9.70 -8.23
C ARG A 68 -1.00 8.23 -8.02
N VAL A 69 -2.08 7.74 -8.65
CA VAL A 69 -2.39 6.31 -8.83
C VAL A 69 -2.59 6.08 -10.31
N GLU A 70 -1.94 5.07 -10.88
CA GLU A 70 -2.09 4.67 -12.28
C GLU A 70 -2.46 3.19 -12.32
N LEU A 71 -3.48 2.86 -13.11
CA LEU A 71 -3.98 1.50 -13.34
C LEU A 71 -3.92 1.27 -14.85
N PHE A 72 -3.29 0.18 -15.27
CA PHE A 72 -3.03 -0.17 -16.68
C PHE A 72 -3.67 -1.50 -17.03
#